data_AF-A0A4P9TG18-F1
#
_entry.id   AF-A0A4P9TG18-F1
#
_cell.length_a   1.000
_cell.length_b   1.000
_cell.length_c   1.000
_cell.angle_alpha   90.00
_cell.angle_beta   90.00
_cell.angle_gamma   90.00
#
_symmetry.space_group_name_H-M   'P 1'
#
loop_
_entity.id
_entity.type
_entity.pdbx_description
1 polymer ?
#
loop_
_entity_poly.entity_id
_entity_poly.type
_entity_poly.pdbx_seq_one_letter_code
_entity_poly.pdbx_strand_id
1 'polypeptide(L)'
;MTDDSGVEPVTRREHDASWSANLEGPEHAMDRDLIVAQSKDAIAQTAAGYHVNLVTHGDHGHPETYLWDELEAAFDDVRLEYVDRCGCGGHVTRVHVGGD
;
A
#
# COMPACT_ATOMS: atom_id res chain seq x y z
N MET A 1 27.84 -19.19 -4.77
CA MET A 1 27.05 -18.40 -5.74
C MET A 1 25.89 -17.89 -4.94
N THR A 2 25.94 -16.61 -4.56
CA THR A 2 24.93 -16.00 -3.68
C THR A 2 23.68 -15.74 -4.50
N ASP A 3 22.57 -16.24 -3.97
CA ASP A 3 21.20 -15.99 -4.40
C ASP A 3 20.91 -14.48 -4.36
N ASP A 4 20.67 -13.89 -5.52
CA ASP A 4 20.26 -12.49 -5.69
C ASP A 4 18.91 -12.51 -6.43
N SER A 5 17.85 -12.84 -5.69
CA SER A 5 16.49 -12.58 -6.12
C SER A 5 16.28 -11.07 -6.04
N GLY A 6 16.61 -10.37 -7.13
CA GLY A 6 16.57 -8.91 -7.26
C GLY A 6 15.17 -8.29 -7.17
N VAL A 7 14.56 -8.36 -5.98
CA VAL A 7 13.51 -7.45 -5.55
C VAL A 7 14.19 -6.39 -4.70
N GLU A 8 14.46 -5.23 -5.29
CA GLU A 8 14.84 -4.04 -4.53
C GLU A 8 13.66 -3.72 -3.58
N PRO A 9 13.88 -3.53 -2.26
CA PRO A 9 12.80 -3.14 -1.36
C PRO A 9 12.26 -1.79 -1.83
N VAL A 10 10.93 -1.69 -2.00
CA VAL A 10 10.18 -0.46 -2.38
C VAL A 10 10.39 0.70 -1.38
N THR A 11 11.08 0.45 -0.29
CA THR A 11 10.90 1.09 1.01
C THR A 11 12.20 1.65 1.59
N ARG A 12 12.90 2.54 0.85
CA ARG A 12 14.20 3.09 1.31
C ARG A 12 14.17 4.54 1.79
N ARG A 13 13.02 5.21 1.94
CA ARG A 13 12.99 6.60 2.42
C ARG A 13 11.75 6.83 3.29
N GLU A 14 11.94 7.38 4.48
CA GLU A 14 10.84 8.06 5.17
C GLU A 14 10.33 9.14 4.21
N HIS A 15 9.02 9.14 3.94
CA HIS A 15 8.40 10.05 3.00
C HIS A 15 7.71 11.19 3.76
N ASP A 16 8.39 12.34 3.82
CA ASP A 16 7.87 13.64 4.27
C ASP A 16 7.11 14.40 3.14
N ALA A 17 6.57 13.66 2.18
CA ALA A 17 5.71 14.16 1.12
C ALA A 17 4.71 13.09 0.69
N SER A 18 3.54 13.50 0.18
CA SER A 18 2.56 12.57 -0.38
C SER A 18 3.17 11.73 -1.51
N TRP A 19 3.03 10.41 -1.43
CA TRP A 19 3.61 9.49 -2.41
C TRP A 19 2.65 8.33 -2.72
N SER A 20 3.02 7.47 -3.67
CA SER A 20 2.21 6.31 -4.06
C SER A 20 3.05 5.04 -4.03
N ALA A 21 2.55 4.01 -3.36
CA ALA A 21 3.11 2.67 -3.39
C ALA A 21 2.46 1.88 -4.54
N ASN A 22 3.25 1.47 -5.52
CA ASN A 22 2.76 0.65 -6.63
C ASN A 22 2.76 -0.83 -6.22
N LEU A 23 1.57 -1.39 -6.03
CA LEU A 23 1.30 -2.78 -5.68
C LEU A 23 0.49 -3.46 -6.81
N GLU A 24 0.75 -3.06 -8.06
CA GLU A 24 0.07 -3.55 -9.27
C GLU A 24 0.93 -4.56 -10.05
N GLY A 25 2.12 -4.90 -9.57
CA GLY A 25 3.00 -5.87 -10.22
C GLY A 25 2.39 -7.29 -10.27
N PRO A 26 2.90 -8.16 -11.15
CA PRO A 26 2.40 -9.54 -11.31
C PRO A 26 2.54 -10.37 -10.03
N GLU A 27 3.56 -10.12 -9.21
CA GLU A 27 3.73 -10.72 -7.88
C GLU A 27 2.56 -10.40 -6.95
N HIS A 28 2.07 -9.16 -6.96
CA HIS A 28 0.90 -8.74 -6.20
C HIS A 28 -0.39 -9.36 -6.73
N ALA A 29 -0.53 -9.54 -8.05
CA ALA A 29 -1.68 -10.22 -8.63
C ALA A 29 -1.81 -11.67 -8.14
N MET A 30 -0.68 -12.33 -7.86
CA MET A 30 -0.63 -13.73 -7.42
C MET A 30 -0.74 -13.91 -5.91
N ASP A 31 -0.44 -12.87 -5.13
CA ASP A 31 -0.36 -12.96 -3.67
C ASP A 31 -1.00 -11.74 -3.00
N ARG A 32 -2.17 -11.98 -2.39
CA ARG A 32 -2.90 -10.96 -1.64
C ARG A 32 -2.22 -10.63 -0.30
N ASP A 33 -1.61 -11.60 0.36
CA ASP A 33 -0.93 -11.39 1.63
C ASP A 33 0.30 -10.48 1.44
N LEU A 34 0.96 -10.57 0.29
CA LEU A 34 2.03 -9.65 -0.10
C LEU A 34 1.54 -8.20 -0.20
N ILE A 35 0.35 -7.97 -0.77
CA ILE A 35 -0.27 -6.63 -0.83
C ILE A 35 -0.50 -6.08 0.57
N VAL A 36 -1.04 -6.90 1.48
CA VAL A 36 -1.29 -6.50 2.86
C VAL A 36 0.02 -6.14 3.57
N ALA A 37 1.04 -6.99 3.47
CA ALA A 37 2.34 -6.76 4.09
C ALA A 37 2.99 -5.46 3.59
N GLN A 38 3.11 -5.30 2.27
CA GLN A 38 3.77 -4.13 1.70
C GLN A 38 2.96 -2.84 1.87
N SER A 39 1.63 -2.94 1.97
CA SER A 39 0.79 -1.79 2.34
C SER A 39 1.08 -1.31 3.75
N LYS A 40 1.24 -2.24 4.71
CA LYS A 40 1.62 -1.91 6.09
C LYS A 40 3.01 -1.26 6.13
N ASP A 41 3.98 -1.79 5.38
CA ASP A 41 5.31 -1.17 5.26
C ASP A 41 5.25 0.24 4.67
N ALA A 42 4.43 0.47 3.62
CA ALA A 42 4.28 1.79 3.00
C ALA A 42 3.70 2.84 3.97
N ILE A 43 2.72 2.45 4.78
CA ILE A 43 2.14 3.32 5.81
C ILE A 43 3.19 3.63 6.89
N ALA A 44 3.91 2.62 7.37
CA ALA A 44 4.93 2.78 8.42
C ALA A 44 6.08 3.74 8.03
N GLN A 45 6.35 3.90 6.73
CA GLN A 45 7.36 4.85 6.23
C GLN A 45 6.79 6.23 5.88
N THR A 46 5.49 6.39 5.96
CA THR A 46 4.85 7.67 5.70
C THR A 46 4.85 8.47 6.99
N ALA A 47 5.47 9.65 6.95
CA ALA A 47 5.52 10.50 8.13
C ALA A 47 4.10 10.95 8.54
N ALA A 48 3.92 11.13 9.85
CA ALA A 48 2.72 11.70 10.45
C ALA A 48 2.32 13.02 9.77
N GLY A 49 1.03 13.20 9.48
CA GLY A 49 0.50 14.36 8.76
C GLY A 49 0.56 14.28 7.23
N TYR A 50 1.15 13.21 6.68
CA TYR A 50 1.18 12.93 5.24
C TYR A 50 0.25 11.77 4.86
N HIS A 51 0.22 11.44 3.57
CA HIS A 51 -0.56 10.31 3.07
C HIS A 51 0.20 9.51 2.02
N VAL A 52 -0.14 8.23 1.91
CA VAL A 52 0.31 7.34 0.85
C VAL A 52 -0.89 6.85 0.05
N ASN A 53 -0.78 6.82 -1.27
CA ASN A 53 -1.75 6.13 -2.12
C ASN A 53 -1.27 4.70 -2.37
N LEU A 54 -2.02 3.73 -1.88
CA LEU A 54 -1.82 2.31 -2.17
C LEU A 54 -2.52 1.98 -3.47
N VAL A 55 -1.75 1.63 -4.50
CA VAL A 55 -2.30 1.25 -5.81
C VAL A 55 -2.25 -0.26 -5.93
N THR A 56 -3.37 -0.93 -5.68
CA THR A 56 -3.44 -2.40 -5.61
C THR A 56 -3.90 -3.01 -6.92
N HIS A 57 -3.40 -4.20 -7.25
CA HIS A 57 -3.82 -4.93 -8.44
C HIS A 57 -5.33 -5.22 -8.47
N GLY A 58 -5.94 -5.17 -9.66
CA GLY A 58 -7.39 -5.31 -9.84
C GLY A 58 -7.93 -6.74 -9.65
N ASP A 59 -7.09 -7.76 -9.78
CA ASP A 59 -7.50 -9.18 -9.70
C ASP A 59 -8.05 -9.58 -8.33
N HIS A 60 -7.67 -8.88 -7.27
CA HIS A 60 -8.18 -9.12 -5.91
C HIS A 60 -9.50 -8.39 -5.61
N GLY A 61 -10.00 -7.59 -6.56
CA GLY A 61 -11.20 -6.80 -6.40
C GLY A 61 -11.01 -5.57 -5.52
N HIS A 62 -12.10 -5.12 -4.88
CA HIS A 62 -12.11 -3.86 -4.16
C HIS A 62 -11.34 -3.95 -2.83
N PRO A 63 -10.38 -3.05 -2.54
CA PRO A 63 -9.52 -3.15 -1.36
C PRO A 63 -10.26 -3.09 -0.03
N GLU A 64 -11.43 -2.43 0.03
CA GLU A 64 -12.31 -2.45 1.21
C GLU A 64 -12.64 -3.86 1.69
N THR A 65 -12.78 -4.83 0.77
CA THR A 65 -13.22 -6.18 1.12
C THR A 65 -12.14 -7.02 1.80
N TYR A 66 -10.90 -6.53 1.83
CA TYR A 66 -9.75 -7.41 1.93
C TYR A 66 -8.51 -6.80 2.60
N LEU A 67 -8.33 -5.49 2.48
CA LEU A 67 -7.17 -4.74 2.94
C LEU A 67 -7.53 -3.78 4.08
N TRP A 68 -8.70 -3.16 4.08
CA TRP A 68 -8.99 -2.07 5.00
C TRP A 68 -9.03 -2.52 6.47
N ASP A 69 -9.76 -3.59 6.79
CA ASP A 69 -9.74 -4.18 8.14
C ASP A 69 -8.32 -4.52 8.61
N GLU A 70 -7.47 -5.02 7.71
CA GLU A 70 -6.07 -5.36 8.03
C GLU A 70 -5.22 -4.13 8.35
N LEU A 71 -5.50 -2.99 7.73
CA LEU A 71 -4.80 -1.73 7.98
C LEU A 71 -5.31 -1.06 9.25
N GLU A 72 -6.63 -1.00 9.46
CA GLU A 72 -7.24 -0.44 10.67
C GLU A 72 -6.89 -1.26 11.92
N ALA A 73 -6.72 -2.58 11.78
CA ALA A 73 -6.23 -3.43 12.87
C ALA A 73 -4.74 -3.22 13.18
N ALA A 74 -3.95 -2.74 12.21
CA ALA A 74 -2.50 -2.56 12.35
C ALA A 74 -2.10 -1.15 12.80
N PHE A 75 -2.93 -0.14 12.54
CA PHE A 75 -2.64 1.26 12.84
C PHE A 75 -3.85 1.95 13.47
N ASP A 76 -3.68 2.50 14.67
CA ASP A 76 -4.76 3.19 15.39
C ASP A 76 -5.08 4.59 14.85
N ASP A 77 -4.15 5.24 14.13
CA ASP A 77 -4.27 6.63 13.68
C ASP A 77 -4.11 6.76 12.17
N VAL A 78 -4.91 6.01 11.43
CA VAL A 78 -5.02 6.12 9.98
C VAL A 78 -6.45 6.41 9.56
N ARG A 79 -6.61 7.15 8.46
CA ARG A 79 -7.89 7.27 7.75
C ARG A 79 -7.76 6.75 6.33
N LEU A 80 -8.64 5.83 5.97
CA LEU A 80 -8.71 5.22 4.65
C LEU A 80 -9.74 5.95 3.78
N GLU A 81 -9.36 6.26 2.56
CA GLU A 81 -10.21 6.87 1.55
C GLU A 81 -10.05 6.09 0.23
N TYR A 82 -11.17 5.63 -0.34
CA TYR A 82 -11.15 5.13 -1.70
C TYR A 82 -11.14 6.30 -2.68
N VAL A 83 -10.11 6.36 -3.54
CA VAL A 83 -9.90 7.49 -4.44
C VAL A 83 -10.46 7.21 -5.82
N ASP A 84 -10.00 6.13 -6.46
CA ASP A 84 -10.33 5.85 -7.86
C ASP A 84 -10.00 4.40 -8.27
N ARG A 85 -10.51 4.01 -9.45
CA ARG A 85 -10.06 2.81 -10.16
C ARG A 85 -9.29 3.19 -11.43
N CYS A 86 -8.02 2.80 -11.48
CA CYS A 86 -7.17 3.03 -12.65
C CYS A 86 -7.68 2.24 -13.88
N GLY A 87 -7.40 2.74 -15.09
CA GLY A 87 -7.81 2.11 -16.36
C GLY A 87 -7.22 0.72 -16.61
N CYS A 88 -6.15 0.33 -15.92
CA CYS A 88 -5.60 -1.03 -15.89
C CYS A 88 -6.45 -2.01 -15.04
N GLY A 89 -7.43 -1.49 -14.29
CA GLY A 89 -8.26 -2.26 -13.36
C GLY A 89 -7.81 -2.17 -11.90
N GLY A 90 -6.62 -1.62 -11.62
CA GLY A 90 -6.10 -1.39 -10.26
C GLY A 90 -6.91 -0.39 -9.46
N HIS A 91 -6.85 -0.50 -8.14
CA HIS A 91 -7.63 0.30 -7.19
C HIS A 91 -6.72 1.19 -6.35
N VAL A 92 -7.14 2.43 -6.10
CA VAL A 92 -6.37 3.39 -5.30
C VAL A 92 -7.05 3.62 -3.96
N THR A 93 -6.38 3.22 -2.87
CA THR A 93 -6.73 3.61 -1.50
C THR A 93 -5.74 4.64 -1.01
N ARG A 94 -6.20 5.82 -0.61
CA ARG A 94 -5.38 6.79 0.09
C ARG A 94 -5.44 6.53 1.59
N VAL A 95 -4.28 6.46 2.21
CA VAL A 95 -4.13 6.31 3.66
C VAL A 95 -3.51 7.59 4.21
N HIS A 96 -4.30 8.33 4.99
CA HIS A 96 -3.80 9.47 5.75
C HIS A 96 -3.23 8.98 7.07
N VAL A 97 -1.97 9.29 7.34
CA VAL A 97 -1.32 9.01 8.62
C VAL A 97 -1.52 10.20 9.53
N GLY A 98 -2.09 9.99 10.72
CA GLY A 98 -2.35 11.04 11.68
C GLY A 98 -1.09 11.84 12.02
N GLY A 99 -1.28 13.13 12.23
CA GLY A 99 -0.26 14.06 12.71
C GLY A 99 -0.86 14.89 13.83
N ASP A 100 -0.09 15.06 14.91
CA ASP A 100 -0.45 15.83 16.10
C ASP A 100 -0.79 17.30 15.75
#